data_AF-A0A2H5W5Q0-F1
#
_entry.id   AF-A0A2H5W5Q0-F1
#
_cell.length_a   1.000
_cell.length_b   1.000
_cell.length_c   1.000
_cell.angle_alpha   90.00
_cell.angle_beta   90.00
_cell.angle_gamma   90.00
#
_symmetry.space_group_name_H-M   'P 1'
#
loop_
_entity.id
_entity.type
_entity.pdbx_description
1 polymer ?
#
loop_
_entity_poly.entity_id
_entity_poly.type
_entity_poly.pdbx_seq_one_letter_code
_entity_poly.pdbx_strand_id
1 'polypeptide(L)'
;MDWRALLMAFITVFLAEIGDKTQLMVVSLAARHRSPWMVWLGASLALIAATTVGVAVAQWLTLWVPAGVLRIGAGVLFILIGVLMVLDVL
;
A
#
# COMPACT_ATOMS: atom_id res chain seq x y z
N MET A 1 -17.52 -15.66 4.55
CA MET A 1 -16.35 -15.10 3.87
C MET A 1 -16.75 -14.86 2.43
N ASP A 2 -16.85 -13.61 1.98
CA ASP A 2 -17.17 -13.31 0.59
C ASP A 2 -15.90 -13.48 -0.26
N TRP A 3 -15.78 -14.64 -0.91
CA TRP A 3 -14.60 -15.00 -1.70
C TRP A 3 -14.37 -14.04 -2.88
N ARG A 4 -15.45 -13.41 -3.37
CA ARG A 4 -15.37 -12.43 -4.45
C ARG A 4 -14.67 -11.16 -3.97
N ALA A 5 -15.02 -10.68 -2.78
CA ALA A 5 -14.39 -9.51 -2.18
C ALA A 5 -12.89 -9.75 -1.93
N LEU A 6 -12.51 -10.95 -1.48
CA LEU A 6 -11.10 -11.31 -1.28
C LEU A 6 -10.32 -11.29 -2.60
N LEU A 7 -10.85 -11.92 -3.65
CA LEU A 7 -10.20 -11.94 -4.96
C LEU A 7 -10.10 -10.55 -5.58
N MET A 8 -11.15 -9.73 -5.49
CA MET A 8 -11.12 -8.36 -5.98
C MET A 8 -10.07 -7.51 -5.24
N ALA A 9 -10.02 -7.59 -3.91
CA ALA A 9 -9.02 -6.88 -3.13
C ALA A 9 -7.60 -7.33 -3.49
N PHE A 10 -7.37 -8.66 -3.56
CA PHE A 10 -6.08 -9.22 -3.92
C PHE A 10 -5.62 -8.76 -5.30
N ILE A 11 -6.44 -8.93 -6.34
CA ILE A 11 -6.07 -8.57 -7.71
C ILE A 11 -5.83 -7.06 -7.83
N THR A 12 -6.69 -6.24 -7.21
CA THR A 12 -6.56 -4.77 -7.29
C THR A 12 -5.27 -4.30 -6.64
N VAL A 13 -4.97 -4.77 -5.42
CA VAL A 13 -3.74 -4.40 -4.71
C VAL A 13 -2.52 -4.99 -5.42
N PHE A 14 -2.58 -6.24 -5.86
CA PHE A 14 -1.48 -6.88 -6.58
C PHE A 14 -1.11 -6.10 -7.85
N LEU A 15 -2.08 -5.73 -8.67
CA LEU A 15 -1.84 -4.93 -9.88
C LEU A 15 -1.35 -3.52 -9.55
N ALA A 16 -1.86 -2.90 -8.49
CA ALA A 16 -1.44 -1.56 -8.07
C ALA A 16 0.01 -1.53 -7.55
N GLU A 17 0.47 -2.63 -6.95
CA GLU A 17 1.78 -2.72 -6.30
C GLU A 17 2.87 -3.38 -7.17
N ILE A 18 2.52 -3.99 -8.32
CA ILE A 18 3.52 -4.62 -9.21
C ILE A 18 4.53 -3.58 -9.70
N GLY A 19 5.81 -3.87 -9.45
CA GLY A 19 6.92 -3.08 -9.95
C GLY A 19 7.17 -1.80 -9.16
N ASP A 20 6.56 -1.64 -7.99
CA ASP A 20 6.84 -0.49 -7.13
C ASP A 20 8.29 -0.50 -6.59
N LYS A 21 8.78 0.69 -6.22
CA LYS A 21 10.07 0.94 -5.59
C LYS A 21 10.31 0.04 -4.38
N THR A 22 9.29 -0.24 -3.58
CA THR A 22 9.39 -1.16 -2.44
C THR A 22 9.76 -2.58 -2.87
N GLN A 23 9.18 -3.09 -3.96
CA GLN A 23 9.51 -4.41 -4.49
C GLN A 23 10.96 -4.47 -5.02
N LEU A 24 11.40 -3.42 -5.72
CA LEU A 24 12.80 -3.33 -6.19
C LEU A 24 13.79 -3.29 -5.02
N MET A 25 13.44 -2.61 -3.93
CA MET A 25 14.23 -2.61 -2.70
C MET A 25 14.33 -4.03 -2.12
N VAL A 26 13.22 -4.76 -2.03
CA VAL A 26 13.20 -6.15 -1.50
C VAL A 26 14.05 -7.07 -2.37
N VAL A 27 13.94 -6.97 -3.70
CA VAL A 27 14.77 -7.76 -4.64
C VAL A 27 16.25 -7.43 -4.48
N SER A 28 16.61 -6.14 -4.36
CA SER A 28 17.99 -5.71 -4.11
C SER A 28 18.52 -6.23 -2.77
N LEU A 29 17.70 -6.20 -1.73
CA LEU A 29 18.07 -6.71 -0.41
C LEU A 29 18.29 -8.24 -0.43
N ALA A 30 17.41 -8.96 -1.13
CA ALA A 30 17.51 -10.41 -1.32
C ALA A 30 18.75 -10.80 -2.14
N ALA A 31 19.13 -9.99 -3.14
CA ALA A 31 20.33 -10.22 -3.94
C ALA A 31 21.63 -9.96 -3.15
N ARG A 32 21.61 -9.03 -2.18
CA ARG A 32 22.79 -8.68 -1.37
C ARG A 32 23.03 -9.62 -0.18
N HIS A 33 22.00 -10.28 0.32
CA HIS A 33 22.09 -11.14 1.52
C HIS A 33 22.07 -12.62 1.15
N ARG A 34 22.78 -13.45 1.94
CA ARG A 34 22.80 -14.91 1.75
C ARG A 34 21.52 -15.63 2.20
N SER A 35 20.53 -14.90 2.71
CA SER A 35 19.29 -15.42 3.28
C SER A 35 18.04 -14.83 2.60
N PRO A 36 17.78 -15.14 1.32
CA PRO A 36 16.63 -14.60 0.57
C PRO A 36 15.28 -14.91 1.23
N TRP A 37 15.16 -16.07 1.89
CA TRP A 37 13.95 -16.45 2.63
C TRP A 37 13.65 -15.56 3.84
N MET A 38 14.69 -15.11 4.56
CA MET A 38 14.51 -14.17 5.67
C MET A 38 14.12 -12.78 5.17
N VAL A 39 14.68 -12.36 4.03
CA VAL A 39 14.27 -11.11 3.38
C VAL A 39 12.81 -11.18 2.94
N TRP A 40 12.38 -12.28 2.31
CA TRP A 40 10.99 -12.49 1.91
C TRP A 40 10.04 -12.46 3.11
N LEU A 41 10.38 -13.17 4.21
CA LEU A 41 9.58 -13.16 5.43
C LEU A 41 9.50 -11.76 6.04
N GLY A 42 10.62 -11.06 6.18
CA GLY A 42 10.67 -9.71 6.73
C GLY A 42 9.85 -8.71 5.92
N ALA A 43 10.00 -8.72 4.59
CA ALA A 43 9.23 -7.88 3.68
C ALA A 43 7.73 -8.18 3.74
N SER A 44 7.36 -9.47 3.79
CA SER A 44 5.97 -9.90 3.88
C SER A 44 5.32 -9.47 5.21
N LEU A 45 6.03 -9.65 6.34
CA LEU A 45 5.57 -9.19 7.65
C LEU A 45 5.44 -7.67 7.72
N ALA A 46 6.39 -6.94 7.13
CA ALA A 46 6.33 -5.48 7.04
C ALA A 46 5.10 -5.02 6.24
N LEU A 47 4.84 -5.65 5.09
CA LEU A 47 3.66 -5.35 4.26
C LEU A 47 2.35 -5.64 5.00
N ILE A 48 2.25 -6.79 5.66
CA ILE A 48 1.07 -7.16 6.45
C ILE A 48 0.86 -6.15 7.59
N ALA A 49 1.93 -5.80 8.31
CA ALA A 49 1.84 -4.85 9.42
C ALA A 49 1.40 -3.46 8.94
N ALA A 50 2.05 -2.92 7.90
CA ALA A 50 1.70 -1.62 7.33
C ALA A 50 0.26 -1.58 6.82
N THR A 51 -0.17 -2.63 6.10
CA THR A 51 -1.55 -2.74 5.59
C THR A 51 -2.56 -2.85 6.72
N THR A 52 -2.26 -3.63 7.76
CA THR A 52 -3.13 -3.80 8.93
C THR A 52 -3.34 -2.47 9.65
N VAL A 53 -2.26 -1.72 9.88
CA VAL A 53 -2.33 -0.39 10.48
C VAL A 53 -3.15 0.56 9.59
N GLY A 54 -2.88 0.58 8.29
CA GLY A 54 -3.61 1.42 7.34
C GLY A 54 -5.12 1.15 7.33
N VAL A 55 -5.51 -0.13 7.28
CA VAL A 55 -6.91 -0.55 7.31
C VAL A 55 -7.55 -0.24 8.67
N ALA A 56 -6.86 -0.48 9.78
CA ALA A 56 -7.39 -0.17 11.12
C ALA A 56 -7.67 1.33 11.28
N VAL A 57 -6.73 2.19 10.84
CA VAL A 57 -6.92 3.64 10.86
C VAL A 57 -8.05 4.06 9.92
N ALA A 58 -8.13 3.49 8.71
CA ALA A 58 -9.20 3.78 7.77
C ALA A 58 -10.58 3.40 8.34
N GLN A 59 -10.71 2.22 8.94
CA GLN A 59 -11.94 1.78 9.60
C GLN A 59 -12.31 2.71 10.74
N TRP A 60 -11.37 3.07 11.61
CA TRP A 60 -11.62 4.03 12.69
C TRP A 60 -12.08 5.38 12.16
N LEU A 61 -11.45 5.89 11.09
CA LEU A 61 -11.79 7.17 10.49
C LEU A 61 -13.19 7.19 9.87
N THR A 62 -13.61 6.07 9.25
CA THR A 62 -14.97 5.94 8.67
C THR A 62 -16.10 5.99 9.69
N LEU A 63 -15.80 5.83 10.99
CA LEU A 63 -16.79 5.99 12.06
C LEU A 63 -17.14 7.47 12.31
N TRP A 64 -16.21 8.38 12.00
CA TRP A 64 -16.33 9.81 12.29
C TRP A 64 -16.57 10.66 11.05
N VAL A 65 -16.09 10.20 9.89
CA VAL A 65 -16.12 10.97 8.64
C VAL A 65 -16.96 10.26 7.59
N PRO A 66 -17.93 10.95 6.96
CA PRO A 66 -18.71 10.38 5.87
C PRO A 66 -17.83 9.89 4.72
N ALA A 67 -18.13 8.71 4.19
CA ALA A 67 -17.35 8.09 3.12
C ALA A 67 -17.20 8.98 1.86
N GLY A 68 -18.21 9.82 1.56
CA GLY A 68 -18.14 10.77 0.45
C GLY A 68 -17.04 11.81 0.62
N VAL A 69 -16.84 12.32 1.83
CA VAL A 69 -15.80 13.30 2.16
C VAL A 69 -14.42 12.63 2.10
N LEU A 70 -14.29 11.42 2.65
CA LEU A 70 -13.05 10.65 2.58
C LEU A 70 -12.62 10.37 1.13
N ARG A 71 -13.58 10.00 0.27
CA ARG A 71 -13.31 9.73 -1.15
C ARG A 71 -12.81 10.96 -1.89
N ILE A 72 -13.47 12.11 -1.71
CA ILE A 72 -13.07 13.36 -2.36
C ILE A 72 -11.73 13.84 -1.80
N GLY A 73 -11.56 13.80 -0.47
CA GLY A 73 -10.33 14.19 0.20
C GLY A 73 -9.12 13.36 -0.24
N ALA A 74 -9.28 12.03 -0.33
CA ALA A 74 -8.25 11.14 -0.83
C ALA A 74 -7.87 11.47 -2.29
N GLY A 75 -8.86 11.71 -3.16
CA GLY A 75 -8.63 12.11 -4.55
C GLY A 75 -7.88 13.45 -4.68
N VAL A 76 -8.29 14.47 -3.91
CA VAL A 76 -7.61 15.77 -3.87
C VAL A 76 -6.17 15.62 -3.38
N LEU A 77 -5.95 14.84 -2.31
CA LEU A 77 -4.62 14.56 -1.79
C LEU A 77 -3.75 13.85 -2.82
N PHE A 78 -4.29 12.89 -3.56
CA PHE A 78 -3.57 12.16 -4.61
C PHE A 78 -3.13 13.09 -5.75
N ILE A 79 -4.03 13.98 -6.20
CA ILE A 79 -3.69 14.99 -7.22
C ILE A 79 -2.63 15.94 -6.70
N LEU A 80 -2.76 16.41 -5.45
CA LEU A 80 -1.80 17.33 -4.84
C LEU A 80 -0.41 16.70 -4.73
N ILE A 81 -0.30 15.46 -4.26
CA ILE A 81 0.97 14.72 -4.22
C ILE A 81 1.52 14.55 -5.63
N GLY A 82 0.69 14.20 -6.61
CA GLY A 82 1.12 14.06 -8.01
C GLY A 82 1.67 15.36 -8.59
N VAL A 83 1.02 16.51 -8.32
CA VAL A 83 1.50 17.82 -8.74
C VAL A 83 2.82 18.19 -8.06
N LEU A 84 2.93 17.97 -6.74
CA LEU A 84 4.17 18.24 -6.01
C LEU A 84 5.34 17.40 -6.52
N MET A 85 5.08 16.14 -6.88
CA MET A 85 6.07 15.24 -7.46
C MET A 85 6.50 15.68 -8.87
N VAL A 86 5.58 16.20 -9.70
CA VAL A 86 5.91 16.76 -11.03
C VAL A 86 6.74 18.05 -10.92
N LEU A 87 6.56 18.82 -9.86
CA LEU A 87 7.31 20.05 -9.60
C LEU A 87 8.65 19.82 -8.90
N ASP A 88 9.06 18.56 -8.69
CA ASP A 88 10.27 18.16 -7.94
C ASP A 88 10.35 18.79 -6.53
N VAL A 89 9.19 19.10 -5.93
CA VAL A 89 9.11 19.53 -4.52
C VAL A 89 9.21 18.31 -3.60
N LEU A 90 8.83 17.13 -4.11
CA LEU A 90 8.73 15.87 -3.40
C LEU A 90 9.34 14.72 -4.22
#